data_AF-A0A1E1XNA7-F1
#
_entry.id   AF-A0A1E1XNA7-F1
#
_cell.length_a   1.000
_cell.length_b   1.000
_cell.length_c   1.000
_cell.angle_alpha   90.00
_cell.angle_beta   90.00
_cell.angle_gamma   90.00
#
_symmetry.space_group_name_H-M   'P 1'
#
loop_
_entity.id
_entity.type
_entity.pdbx_description
1 polymer ?
#
loop_
_entity_poly.entity_id
_entity_poly.type
_entity_poly.pdbx_seq_one_letter_code
_entity_poly.pdbx_strand_id
1 'polypeptide(L)'
;VSVQQGFISTISGLLTAIEMVLGIIVFSLAMLWLTRGAVLFLILISFTFWVMSFLILVSSAFSATGTLLPTTLFYMVFHCTAFLFYLSGGVSTIISSYHGVTIAAGVLGLVASVFHLIHTGFAYKKKI
;
A
#
# COMPACT_ATOMS: atom_id res chain seq x y z
N VAL A 1 7.74 26.82 -3.16
CA VAL A 1 6.77 25.98 -2.41
C VAL A 1 7.49 25.47 -1.18
N SER A 2 7.05 25.82 0.03
CA SER A 2 7.65 25.31 1.28
C SER A 2 7.16 23.88 1.54
N VAL A 3 8.07 22.98 1.90
CA VAL A 3 7.72 21.60 2.27
C VAL A 3 7.10 21.61 3.67
N GLN A 4 5.87 21.15 3.78
CA GLN A 4 5.22 20.95 5.07
C GLN A 4 5.58 19.56 5.59
N GLN A 5 6.53 19.49 6.53
CA GLN A 5 6.95 18.23 7.14
C GLN A 5 5.87 17.59 8.03
N GLY A 6 4.79 18.31 8.32
CA GLY A 6 3.84 17.98 9.37
C GLY A 6 3.14 16.63 9.23
N PHE A 7 2.85 16.15 8.02
CA PHE A 7 2.28 14.81 7.84
C PHE A 7 3.35 13.72 7.71
N ILE A 8 4.41 13.97 6.95
CA ILE A 8 5.47 12.98 6.68
C ILE A 8 6.14 12.53 7.98
N SER A 9 6.29 13.43 8.96
CA SER A 9 6.88 13.10 10.27
C SER A 9 5.92 12.37 11.22
N THR A 10 4.65 12.17 10.85
CA THR A 10 3.69 11.42 11.67
C THR A 10 3.85 9.92 11.47
N ILE A 11 3.38 9.14 12.44
CA ILE A 11 3.27 7.68 12.34
C ILE A 11 2.51 7.28 11.07
N SER A 12 1.42 7.98 10.74
CA SER A 12 0.63 7.70 9.53
C SER A 12 1.40 7.98 8.25
N GLY A 13 2.14 9.09 8.19
CA GLY A 13 3.03 9.39 7.07
C GLY A 13 4.11 8.32 6.89
N LEU A 14 4.75 7.92 7.99
CA LEU A 14 5.79 6.88 7.98
C LEU A 14 5.24 5.52 7.53
N LEU A 15 4.08 5.09 8.05
CA LEU A 15 3.44 3.85 7.60
C LEU A 15 3.10 3.92 6.10
N THR A 16 2.61 5.06 5.60
CA THR A 16 2.30 5.23 4.17
C THR A 16 3.55 5.09 3.31
N ALA A 17 4.67 5.63 3.77
CA ALA A 17 5.97 5.49 3.09
C ALA A 17 6.44 4.03 3.09
N ILE A 18 6.30 3.31 4.20
CA ILE A 18 6.63 1.88 4.29
C ILE A 18 5.75 1.06 3.33
N GLU A 19 4.43 1.30 3.32
CA GLU A 19 3.48 0.64 2.42
C GLU A 19 3.81 0.91 0.94
N MET A 20 4.21 2.15 0.61
CA MET A 20 4.67 2.51 -0.73
C MET A 20 5.91 1.69 -1.11
N VAL A 21 6.92 1.63 -0.25
CA VAL A 21 8.16 0.87 -0.52
C VAL A 21 7.87 -0.62 -0.65
N LEU A 22 7.03 -1.19 0.24
CA LEU A 22 6.59 -2.58 0.14
C LEU A 22 5.87 -2.83 -1.18
N GLY A 23 4.98 -1.93 -1.60
CA GLY A 23 4.33 -2.02 -2.90
C GLY A 23 5.32 -1.99 -4.06
N ILE A 24 6.32 -1.11 -4.05
CA ILE A 24 7.36 -1.09 -5.09
C ILE A 24 8.11 -2.44 -5.14
N ILE A 25 8.44 -3.02 -3.99
CA ILE A 25 9.14 -4.30 -3.92
C ILE A 25 8.27 -5.44 -4.46
N VAL A 26 7.00 -5.52 -4.04
CA VAL A 26 6.04 -6.54 -4.51
C VAL A 26 5.86 -6.44 -6.02
N PHE A 27 5.62 -5.22 -6.54
CA PHE A 27 5.50 -4.96 -7.98
C PHE A 27 6.76 -5.41 -8.72
N SER A 28 7.94 -5.02 -8.24
CA SER A 28 9.21 -5.32 -8.90
C SER A 28 9.48 -6.82 -8.94
N LEU A 29 9.27 -7.54 -7.83
CA LEU A 29 9.47 -8.99 -7.77
C LEU A 29 8.46 -9.73 -8.66
N ALA A 30 7.20 -9.34 -8.65
CA ALA A 30 6.18 -9.99 -9.48
C ALA A 30 6.41 -9.74 -10.98
N MET A 31 6.94 -8.56 -11.36
CA MET A 31 7.29 -8.24 -12.74
C MET A 31 8.43 -9.09 -13.32
N LEU A 32 9.33 -9.62 -12.48
CA LEU A 32 10.42 -10.51 -12.94
C LEU A 32 9.88 -11.79 -13.60
N TRP A 33 8.68 -12.22 -13.20
CA TRP A 33 8.01 -13.42 -13.72
C TRP A 33 6.55 -13.14 -14.00
N LEU A 34 6.31 -12.22 -14.95
CA LEU A 34 4.97 -11.85 -15.38
C LEU A 34 4.22 -13.07 -15.94
N THR A 35 3.13 -13.43 -15.27
CA THR A 35 2.20 -14.49 -15.69
C THR A 35 0.76 -14.00 -15.55
N ARG A 36 -0.16 -14.61 -16.30
CA ARG A 36 -1.59 -14.27 -16.24
C ARG A 36 -2.21 -14.79 -14.93
N GLY A 37 -3.38 -14.28 -14.58
CA GLY A 37 -4.11 -14.71 -13.38
C GLY A 37 -3.63 -13.99 -12.12
N ALA A 38 -3.31 -14.75 -11.07
CA ALA A 38 -3.05 -14.20 -9.74
C ALA A 38 -1.83 -13.25 -9.69
N VAL A 39 -0.74 -13.58 -10.41
CA VAL A 39 0.46 -12.73 -10.45
C VAL A 39 0.15 -11.39 -11.13
N LEU A 40 -0.53 -11.41 -12.28
CA LEU A 40 -0.98 -10.18 -12.95
C LEU A 40 -1.90 -9.35 -12.05
N PHE A 41 -2.83 -9.98 -11.34
CA PHE A 41 -3.67 -9.29 -10.37
C PHE A 41 -2.82 -8.62 -9.28
N LEU A 42 -1.87 -9.34 -8.67
CA LEU A 42 -0.98 -8.78 -7.65
C LEU A 42 -0.14 -7.62 -8.19
N ILE A 43 0.33 -7.68 -9.45
CA ILE A 43 1.04 -6.58 -10.11
C ILE A 43 0.16 -5.34 -10.24
N LEU A 44 -1.08 -5.49 -10.71
CA LEU A 44 -2.01 -4.37 -10.89
C LEU A 44 -2.38 -3.71 -9.56
N ILE A 45 -2.69 -4.53 -8.55
CA ILE A 45 -2.95 -4.08 -7.19
C ILE A 45 -1.72 -3.34 -6.66
N SER A 46 -0.56 -3.96 -6.76
CA SER A 46 0.66 -3.40 -6.21
C SER A 46 1.02 -2.07 -6.85
N PHE A 47 0.95 -1.99 -8.18
CA PHE A 47 1.13 -0.75 -8.94
C PHE A 47 0.18 0.36 -8.49
N THR A 48 -1.12 0.04 -8.44
CA THR A 48 -2.16 1.00 -8.08
C THR A 48 -1.91 1.58 -6.68
N PHE A 49 -1.66 0.72 -5.69
CA PHE A 49 -1.54 1.17 -4.31
C PHE A 49 -0.23 1.90 -4.03
N TRP A 50 0.91 1.51 -4.60
CA TRP A 50 2.15 2.26 -4.38
C TRP A 50 2.10 3.64 -5.05
N VAL A 51 1.51 3.75 -6.25
CA VAL A 51 1.33 5.05 -6.94
C VAL A 51 0.41 5.95 -6.13
N MET A 52 -0.71 5.42 -5.62
CA MET A 52 -1.62 6.20 -4.78
C MET A 52 -0.97 6.62 -3.45
N SER A 53 -0.19 5.75 -2.80
CA SER A 53 0.59 6.12 -1.60
C SER A 53 1.61 7.23 -1.90
N PHE A 54 2.28 7.17 -3.06
CA PHE A 54 3.17 8.25 -3.51
C PHE A 54 2.42 9.56 -3.67
N LEU A 55 1.26 9.55 -4.35
CA LEU A 55 0.43 10.75 -4.53
C LEU A 55 -0.07 11.31 -3.20
N ILE A 56 -0.45 10.45 -2.25
CA ILE A 56 -0.84 10.85 -0.88
C ILE A 56 0.32 11.55 -0.18
N LEU A 57 1.52 10.95 -0.19
CA LEU A 57 2.71 11.52 0.42
C LEU A 57 3.10 12.86 -0.20
N VAL A 58 3.15 12.95 -1.53
CA VAL A 58 3.45 14.20 -2.25
C VAL A 58 2.39 15.26 -1.95
N SER A 59 1.10 14.92 -2.04
CA SER A 59 0.01 15.86 -1.76
C SER A 59 0.08 16.40 -0.33
N SER A 60 0.40 15.53 0.63
CA SER A 60 0.54 15.92 2.03
C SER A 60 1.79 16.78 2.33
N ALA A 61 2.86 16.61 1.54
CA ALA A 61 4.10 17.36 1.68
C ALA A 61 3.99 18.80 1.18
N PHE A 62 3.17 19.02 0.15
CA PHE A 62 3.04 20.30 -0.53
C PHE A 62 1.74 21.05 -0.21
N SER A 63 0.73 20.38 0.34
CA SER A 63 -0.55 21.02 0.70
C SER A 63 -0.52 21.62 2.11
N ALA A 64 -1.06 22.83 2.25
CA ALA A 64 -1.27 23.50 3.53
C ALA A 64 -2.22 22.75 4.48
N THR A 65 -3.06 21.87 3.93
CA THR A 65 -4.02 21.04 4.65
C THR A 65 -3.63 19.56 4.67
N GLY A 66 -2.37 19.23 4.33
CA GLY A 66 -1.90 17.85 4.19
C GLY A 66 -2.07 16.98 5.44
N THR A 67 -2.08 17.59 6.62
CA THR A 67 -2.30 16.92 7.92
C THR A 67 -3.74 16.48 8.16
N LEU A 68 -4.71 16.99 7.38
CA LEU A 68 -6.13 16.60 7.46
C LEU A 68 -6.44 15.36 6.62
N LEU A 69 -5.61 15.02 5.64
CA LEU A 69 -5.83 13.86 4.76
C LEU A 69 -6.10 12.54 5.52
N PRO A 70 -5.40 12.21 6.62
CA PRO A 70 -5.59 10.95 7.35
C PRO A 70 -6.92 10.83 8.10
N THR A 71 -7.65 11.93 8.30
CA THR A 71 -8.96 11.91 8.98
C THR A 71 -10.12 11.73 7.99
N THR A 72 -9.82 11.77 6.68
CA THR A 72 -10.83 11.64 5.62
C THR A 72 -11.38 10.21 5.51
N LEU A 73 -12.61 10.07 5.02
CA LEU A 73 -13.16 8.76 4.65
C LEU A 73 -12.35 8.12 3.52
N PHE A 74 -11.84 8.93 2.59
CA PHE A 74 -10.99 8.47 1.49
C PHE A 74 -9.77 7.69 2.00
N TYR A 75 -9.03 8.24 2.96
CA TYR A 75 -7.83 7.59 3.51
C TYR A 75 -8.16 6.24 4.16
N MET A 76 -9.25 6.17 4.92
CA MET A 76 -9.72 4.92 5.52
C MET A 76 -10.12 3.88 4.46
N VAL A 77 -10.92 4.27 3.46
CA VAL A 77 -11.36 3.38 2.37
C VAL A 77 -10.17 2.90 1.55
N PHE A 78 -9.19 3.77 1.33
CA PHE A 78 -7.94 3.44 0.64
C PHE A 78 -7.20 2.29 1.34
N HIS A 79 -6.86 2.43 2.62
CA HIS A 79 -6.13 1.36 3.33
C HIS A 79 -6.98 0.10 3.51
N CYS A 80 -8.29 0.22 3.71
CA CYS A 80 -9.17 -0.95 3.81
C CYS A 80 -9.21 -1.74 2.50
N THR A 81 -9.34 -1.05 1.36
CA THR A 81 -9.34 -1.67 0.03
C THR A 81 -7.97 -2.27 -0.30
N ALA A 82 -6.89 -1.56 0.03
CA ALA A 82 -5.53 -2.06 -0.12
C ALA A 82 -5.31 -3.35 0.66
N PHE A 83 -5.76 -3.41 1.92
CA PHE A 83 -5.71 -4.61 2.73
C PHE A 83 -6.40 -5.79 2.05
N LEU A 84 -7.66 -5.64 1.64
CA LEU A 84 -8.43 -6.72 1.03
C LEU A 84 -7.79 -7.24 -0.27
N PHE A 85 -7.32 -6.34 -1.13
CA PHE A 85 -6.73 -6.73 -2.41
C PHE A 85 -5.32 -7.29 -2.30
N TYR A 86 -4.47 -6.75 -1.43
CA TYR A 86 -3.16 -7.36 -1.17
C TYR A 86 -3.29 -8.73 -0.48
N LEU A 87 -4.25 -8.91 0.43
CA LEU A 87 -4.54 -10.21 1.04
C LEU A 87 -4.97 -11.22 -0.03
N SER A 88 -5.96 -10.87 -0.85
CA SER A 88 -6.47 -11.73 -1.92
C SER A 88 -5.39 -12.05 -2.96
N GLY A 89 -4.66 -11.04 -3.43
CA GLY A 89 -3.61 -11.20 -4.44
C GLY A 89 -2.38 -11.97 -3.92
N GLY A 90 -1.98 -11.71 -2.67
CA GLY A 90 -0.88 -12.42 -2.02
C GLY A 90 -1.18 -13.90 -1.85
N VAL A 91 -2.34 -14.25 -1.26
CA VAL A 91 -2.76 -15.66 -1.08
C VAL A 91 -2.87 -16.37 -2.43
N SER A 92 -3.57 -15.76 -3.40
CA SER A 92 -3.75 -16.36 -4.72
C SER A 92 -2.43 -16.58 -5.44
N THR A 93 -1.48 -15.65 -5.31
CA THR A 93 -0.15 -15.75 -5.93
C THR A 93 0.67 -16.87 -5.31
N ILE A 94 0.64 -17.02 -3.98
CA ILE A 94 1.35 -18.10 -3.26
C ILE A 94 0.83 -19.46 -3.70
N ILE A 95 -0.50 -19.63 -3.79
CA ILE A 95 -1.13 -20.92 -4.13
C ILE A 95 -0.88 -21.30 -5.59
N SER A 96 -0.89 -20.34 -6.51
CA SER A 96 -0.81 -20.59 -7.96
C SER A 96 0.60 -20.60 -8.53
N SER A 97 1.62 -20.22 -7.75
CA SER A 97 3.00 -20.07 -8.24
C SER A 97 3.89 -21.27 -7.91
N TYR A 98 4.79 -21.58 -8.84
CA TYR A 98 5.90 -22.53 -8.62
C TYR A 98 7.27 -21.86 -8.56
N HIS A 99 7.36 -20.58 -8.94
CA HIS A 99 8.62 -19.82 -8.92
C HIS A 99 8.80 -19.17 -7.55
N GLY A 100 9.96 -19.40 -6.92
CA GLY A 100 10.26 -18.84 -5.59
C GLY A 100 10.15 -17.31 -5.52
N VAL A 101 10.50 -16.61 -6.61
CA VAL A 101 10.41 -15.14 -6.70
C VAL A 101 8.95 -14.65 -6.66
N THR A 102 8.04 -15.31 -7.36
CA THR A 102 6.62 -14.92 -7.34
C THR A 102 5.95 -15.30 -6.02
N ILE A 103 6.35 -16.42 -5.41
CA ILE A 103 5.92 -16.78 -4.05
C ILE A 103 6.38 -15.71 -3.05
N ALA A 104 7.65 -15.28 -3.13
CA ALA A 104 8.16 -14.20 -2.28
C ALA A 104 7.40 -12.88 -2.49
N ALA A 105 7.07 -12.53 -3.74
CA ALA A 105 6.21 -11.38 -4.03
C ALA A 105 4.82 -11.52 -3.37
N GLY A 106 4.22 -12.72 -3.43
CA GLY A 106 2.95 -13.02 -2.76
C GLY A 106 3.04 -12.87 -1.23
N VAL A 107 4.10 -13.40 -0.60
CA VAL A 107 4.34 -13.26 0.84
C VAL A 107 4.53 -11.81 1.24
N LEU A 108 5.33 -11.04 0.49
CA LEU A 108 5.49 -9.61 0.75
C LEU A 108 4.19 -8.82 0.49
N GLY A 109 3.36 -9.27 -0.45
CA GLY A 109 1.99 -8.77 -0.62
C GLY A 109 1.13 -8.98 0.63
N LEU A 110 1.24 -10.15 1.29
CA LEU A 110 0.58 -10.39 2.57
C LEU A 110 1.12 -9.47 3.67
N VAL A 111 2.44 -9.24 3.72
CA VAL A 111 3.03 -8.28 4.66
C VAL A 111 2.45 -6.88 4.41
N ALA A 112 2.40 -6.42 3.16
CA ALA A 112 1.77 -5.14 2.80
C ALA A 112 0.30 -5.08 3.26
N SER A 113 -0.45 -6.17 3.10
CA SER A 113 -1.84 -6.23 3.59
C SER A 113 -1.96 -5.97 5.09
N VAL A 114 -1.06 -6.53 5.91
CA VAL A 114 -1.05 -6.33 7.36
C VAL A 114 -0.77 -4.88 7.72
N PHE A 115 0.17 -4.23 7.04
CA PHE A 115 0.44 -2.79 7.25
C PHE A 115 -0.79 -1.96 6.93
N HIS A 116 -1.46 -2.21 5.79
CA HIS A 116 -2.71 -1.53 5.43
C HIS A 116 -3.85 -1.78 6.44
N LEU A 117 -3.93 -2.98 7.03
CA LEU A 117 -4.91 -3.29 8.08
C LEU A 117 -4.64 -2.47 9.36
N ILE A 118 -3.38 -2.44 9.81
CA ILE A 118 -2.95 -1.63 10.95
C ILE A 118 -3.29 -0.16 10.70
N HIS A 119 -3.03 0.32 9.48
CA HIS A 119 -3.32 1.69 9.09
C HIS A 119 -4.82 2.01 9.09
N THR A 120 -5.64 1.07 8.62
CA THR A 120 -7.11 1.18 8.68
C THR A 120 -7.59 1.33 10.12
N GLY A 121 -7.04 0.54 11.05
CA GLY A 121 -7.35 0.64 12.48
C GLY A 121 -6.99 2.01 13.08
N PHE A 122 -5.82 2.56 12.73
CA PHE A 122 -5.43 3.90 13.16
C PHE A 122 -6.32 5.00 12.56
N ALA A 123 -6.69 4.88 11.28
CA ALA A 123 -7.56 5.84 10.60
C ALA A 123 -8.98 5.82 11.20
N TYR A 124 -9.50 4.64 11.54
CA TYR A 124 -10.79 4.50 12.21
C TYR A 124 -10.78 5.12 13.62
N LYS A 125 -9.75 4.84 14.43
CA LYS A 125 -9.61 5.42 15.77
C LYS A 125 -9.55 6.95 15.76
N LYS A 126 -8.97 7.58 14.73
CA LYS A 126 -8.92 9.05 14.61
C LYS A 126 -10.24 9.69 14.20
N LYS A 127 -11.23 8.91 13.73
CA LYS A 127 -12.56 9.39 13.35
C LYS A 127 -13.56 9.40 14.50
N ILE A 128 -13.36 8.56 15.51
CA ILE A 128 -14.14 8.51 16.76
C ILE A 128 -13.50 9.48 17.75
#